data_AF-A0A452ZUD7-F1
#
_entry.id   AF-A0A452ZUD7-F1
#
_cell.length_a   1.000
_cell.length_b   1.000
_cell.length_c   1.000
_cell.angle_alpha   90.00
_cell.angle_beta   90.00
_cell.angle_gamma   90.00
#
_symmetry.space_group_name_H-M   'P 1'
#
loop_
_entity.id
_entity.type
_entity.pdbx_description
1 polymer ?
#
loop_
_entity_poly.entity_id
_entity_poly.type
_entity_poly.pdbx_seq_one_letter_code
_entity_poly.pdbx_strand_id
1 'polypeptide(L)'
;MWNNDHIISLVAQNRQVIMPIIVPALEQNGQNHWNHAVLNLTANVMKMFSEMDEELFSACLTKCKEDEENQASMEEKRRLKWAKLESAAALQPVTGHTAVLVG
;
A
#
# COMPACT_ATOMS: atom_id res chain seq x y z
N MET A 1 -5.75 -9.94 -21.18
CA MET A 1 -6.77 -8.96 -20.76
C MET A 1 -6.45 -7.58 -21.31
N TRP A 2 -5.26 -7.02 -21.03
CA TRP A 2 -4.84 -5.69 -21.50
C TRP A 2 -4.59 -5.57 -23.02
N ASN A 3 -4.53 -6.68 -23.76
CA ASN A 3 -4.46 -6.68 -25.23
C ASN A 3 -5.85 -6.75 -25.90
N ASN A 4 -6.91 -6.42 -25.16
CA ASN A 4 -8.27 -6.46 -25.68
C ASN A 4 -8.83 -5.04 -25.77
N ASP A 5 -9.00 -4.56 -26.99
CA ASP A 5 -9.43 -3.18 -27.28
C ASP A 5 -10.79 -2.83 -26.65
N HIS A 6 -11.69 -3.82 -26.52
CA HIS A 6 -12.99 -3.59 -25.88
C HIS A 6 -12.82 -3.32 -24.37
N ILE A 7 -11.97 -4.09 -23.70
CA ILE A 7 -11.64 -3.86 -22.28
C ILE A 7 -10.94 -2.50 -22.11
N ILE A 8 -9.97 -2.18 -22.97
CA ILE A 8 -9.27 -0.89 -22.92
C ILE A 8 -10.25 0.28 -23.11
N SER A 9 -11.18 0.16 -24.06
CA SER A 9 -12.21 1.19 -24.28
C SER A 9 -13.10 1.40 -23.06
N LEU A 10 -13.56 0.33 -22.41
CA LEU A 10 -14.34 0.43 -21.18
C LEU A 10 -13.54 1.07 -20.05
N VAL A 11 -12.26 0.71 -19.92
CA VAL A 11 -11.35 1.32 -18.94
C VAL A 11 -11.18 2.82 -19.22
N ALA A 12 -10.99 3.22 -20.46
CA ALA A 12 -10.82 4.63 -20.86
C ALA A 12 -12.08 5.48 -20.57
N GLN A 13 -13.27 4.91 -20.80
CA GLN A 13 -14.55 5.57 -20.48
C GLN A 13 -14.74 5.76 -18.98
N ASN A 14 -14.18 4.87 -18.15
CA ASN A 14 -14.33 4.86 -16.69
C ASN A 14 -13.03 5.20 -15.94
N ARG A 15 -12.05 5.80 -16.63
CA ARG A 15 -10.68 5.95 -16.13
C ARG A 15 -10.59 6.73 -14.82
N GLN A 16 -11.49 7.69 -14.61
CA GLN A 16 -11.58 8.50 -13.38
C GLN A 16 -11.83 7.65 -12.12
N VAL A 17 -12.44 6.47 -12.27
CA VAL A 17 -12.70 5.54 -11.17
C VAL A 17 -11.70 4.39 -11.18
N ILE A 18 -11.38 3.83 -12.35
CA ILE A 18 -10.54 2.63 -12.47
C ILE A 18 -9.07 2.94 -12.22
N MET A 19 -8.54 4.02 -12.81
CA MET A 19 -7.11 4.34 -12.73
C MET A 19 -6.64 4.55 -11.29
N PRO A 20 -7.36 5.31 -10.43
CA PRO A 20 -6.97 5.45 -9.02
C PRO A 20 -6.98 4.16 -8.20
N ILE A 21 -7.69 3.13 -8.64
CA ILE A 21 -7.75 1.82 -7.96
C ILE A 21 -6.60 0.92 -8.41
N ILE A 22 -6.29 0.94 -9.72
CA ILE A 22 -5.33 0.02 -10.33
C ILE A 22 -3.89 0.52 -10.21
N VAL A 23 -3.64 1.83 -10.36
CA VAL A 23 -2.28 2.42 -10.34
C VAL A 23 -1.53 2.10 -9.04
N PRO A 24 -2.12 2.18 -7.83
CA PRO A 24 -1.41 1.80 -6.60
C PRO A 24 -0.93 0.35 -6.59
N ALA A 25 -1.76 -0.58 -7.08
CA ALA A 25 -1.38 -2.00 -7.15
C ALA A 25 -0.26 -2.25 -8.17
N LEU A 26 -0.26 -1.50 -9.28
CA LEU A 26 0.81 -1.57 -10.29
C LEU A 26 2.11 -0.95 -9.78
N GLU A 27 2.03 0.14 -9.03
CA GLU A 27 3.18 0.79 -8.40
C GLU A 27 3.90 -0.19 -7.45
N GLN A 28 3.16 -0.81 -6.53
CA GLN A 28 3.71 -1.81 -5.60
C GLN A 28 4.34 -3.00 -6.33
N ASN A 29 3.68 -3.48 -7.40
CA ASN A 29 4.25 -4.56 -8.22
C ASN A 29 5.52 -4.12 -8.96
N GLY A 30 5.61 -2.85 -9.36
CA GLY A 30 6.75 -2.30 -10.07
C GLY A 30 8.00 -2.13 -9.22
N GLN A 31 7.85 -1.95 -7.90
CA GLN A 31 8.98 -1.67 -7.01
C GLN A 31 9.98 -2.83 -6.96
N ASN A 32 9.55 -4.07 -6.69
CA ASN A 32 10.48 -5.22 -6.52
C ASN A 32 9.80 -6.60 -6.72
N HIS A 33 8.95 -6.76 -7.74
CA HIS A 33 8.39 -8.09 -8.01
C HIS A 33 9.47 -9.08 -8.49
N TRP A 34 9.50 -10.29 -7.92
CA TRP A 34 10.53 -11.31 -8.16
C TRP A 34 10.57 -11.84 -9.61
N ASN A 35 9.46 -11.73 -10.33
CA ASN A 35 9.33 -12.20 -11.70
C ASN A 35 9.46 -11.06 -12.72
N HIS A 36 10.49 -11.11 -13.56
CA HIS A 36 10.75 -10.13 -14.62
C HIS A 36 9.62 -10.01 -15.66
N ALA A 37 8.92 -11.08 -16.00
CA ALA A 37 7.81 -11.01 -16.94
C ALA A 37 6.63 -10.21 -16.36
N VAL A 38 6.40 -10.33 -15.06
CA VAL A 38 5.39 -9.53 -14.35
C VAL A 38 5.82 -8.06 -14.32
N LEU A 39 7.09 -7.76 -14.02
CA LEU A 39 7.61 -6.39 -14.07
C LEU A 39 7.42 -5.75 -15.46
N ASN A 40 7.75 -6.46 -16.53
CA ASN A 40 7.57 -5.97 -17.89
C ASN A 40 6.09 -5.73 -18.22
N LEU A 41 5.20 -6.63 -17.82
CA LEU A 41 3.76 -6.44 -18.02
C LEU A 41 3.24 -5.23 -17.23
N THR A 42 3.66 -5.07 -15.97
CA THR A 42 3.33 -3.92 -15.14
C THR A 42 3.78 -2.61 -15.81
N ALA A 43 5.01 -2.54 -16.31
CA ALA A 43 5.53 -1.37 -17.00
C ALA A 43 4.72 -1.04 -18.27
N ASN A 44 4.33 -2.05 -19.04
CA ASN A 44 3.50 -1.86 -20.23
C ASN A 44 2.12 -1.28 -19.88
N VAL A 45 1.46 -1.79 -18.83
CA VAL A 45 0.14 -1.30 -18.40
C VAL A 45 0.25 0.10 -17.79
N MET A 46 1.30 0.39 -17.01
CA MET A 46 1.60 1.74 -16.50
C MET A 46 1.76 2.74 -17.65
N LYS A 47 2.50 2.37 -18.71
CA LYS A 47 2.65 3.21 -19.91
C LYS A 47 1.31 3.46 -20.60
N MET A 48 0.49 2.42 -20.77
CA MET A 48 -0.85 2.56 -21.35
C MET A 48 -1.72 3.56 -20.55
N PHE A 49 -1.70 3.50 -19.22
CA PHE A 49 -2.46 4.44 -18.39
C PHE A 49 -1.94 5.88 -18.50
N SER A 50 -0.62 6.05 -18.54
CA SER A 50 -0.02 7.37 -18.77
C SER A 50 -0.37 7.96 -20.13
N GLU A 51 -0.41 7.14 -21.19
CA GLU A 51 -0.81 7.57 -22.54
C GLU A 51 -2.31 7.88 -22.63
N MET A 52 -3.12 7.23 -21.79
CA MET A 52 -4.58 7.40 -21.77
C MET A 52 -5.02 8.73 -21.13
N ASP A 53 -4.40 9.11 -20.01
CA ASP A 53 -4.68 10.37 -19.31
C ASP A 53 -3.49 10.70 -18.38
N GLU A 54 -2.56 11.51 -18.87
CA GLU A 54 -1.31 11.82 -18.17
C GLU A 54 -1.56 12.57 -16.84
N GLU A 55 -2.50 13.51 -16.84
CA GLU A 55 -2.83 14.32 -15.65
C GLU A 55 -3.41 13.43 -14.54
N LEU A 56 -4.39 12.59 -14.88
CA LEU A 56 -4.98 11.66 -13.93
C LEU A 56 -3.96 10.63 -13.43
N PHE A 57 -3.13 10.09 -14.32
CA PHE A 57 -2.10 9.12 -13.95
C PHE A 57 -1.09 9.73 -12.97
N SER A 58 -0.61 10.94 -13.25
CA SER A 58 0.29 11.69 -12.36
C SER A 58 -0.32 11.99 -10.99
N ALA A 59 -1.60 12.36 -10.96
CA ALA A 59 -2.34 12.56 -9.71
C ALA A 59 -2.43 11.27 -8.89
N CYS A 60 -2.67 10.12 -9.55
CA CYS A 60 -2.67 8.82 -8.88
C CYS A 60 -1.30 8.49 -8.26
N LEU A 61 -0.22 8.70 -9.00
CA LEU A 61 1.15 8.45 -8.49
C LEU A 61 1.51 9.36 -7.32
N THR A 62 1.10 10.62 -7.37
CA THR A 62 1.32 11.57 -6.26
C THR A 62 0.58 11.10 -5.01
N LYS A 63 -0.69 10.71 -5.16
CA LYS A 63 -1.49 10.17 -4.07
C LYS A 63 -0.90 8.88 -3.48
N CYS A 64 -0.38 7.97 -4.32
CA CYS A 64 0.30 6.77 -3.82
C CYS A 64 1.44 7.12 -2.86
N LYS A 65 2.29 8.09 -3.22
CA LYS A 65 3.41 8.54 -2.39
C LYS A 65 2.94 9.18 -1.08
N GLU A 66 1.92 10.03 -1.15
CA GLU A 66 1.34 10.64 0.06
C GLU A 66 0.76 9.58 1.01
N ASP A 67 0.07 8.57 0.47
CA ASP A 67 -0.49 7.47 1.26
C ASP A 67 0.61 6.62 1.90
N GLU A 68 1.73 6.36 1.20
CA GLU A 68 2.92 5.67 1.74
C GLU A 68 3.56 6.44 2.89
N GLU A 69 3.77 7.75 2.73
CA GLU A 69 4.33 8.62 3.78
C GLU A 69 3.43 8.68 5.01
N ASN A 70 2.11 8.79 4.78
CA ASN A 70 1.11 8.77 5.85
C ASN A 70 1.14 7.44 6.60
N GLN A 71 1.21 6.32 5.87
CA GLN A 71 1.30 4.98 6.46
C GLN A 71 2.56 4.83 7.31
N ALA A 72 3.72 5.24 6.79
CA ALA A 72 4.99 5.22 7.53
C ALA A 72 4.92 6.08 8.82
N SER A 73 4.32 7.27 8.74
CA SER A 73 4.09 8.13 9.92
C SER A 73 3.20 7.46 10.97
N MET A 74 2.14 6.77 10.55
CA MET A 74 1.23 6.04 11.43
C MET A 74 1.92 4.86 12.11
N GLU A 75 2.76 4.14 11.37
CA GLU A 75 3.55 3.02 11.89
C GLU A 75 4.58 3.49 12.92
N GLU A 76 5.27 4.60 12.66
CA GLU A 76 6.22 5.17 13.63
C GLU A 76 5.52 5.64 14.90
N LYS A 77 4.37 6.32 14.77
CA LYS A 77 3.54 6.71 15.94
C LYS A 77 3.10 5.48 16.74
N ARG A 78 2.75 4.38 16.07
CA ARG A 78 2.38 3.11 16.70
C ARG A 78 3.58 2.51 17.45
N ARG A 79 4.75 2.48 16.81
CA ARG A 79 6.01 1.97 17.39
C ARG A 79 6.40 2.72 18.66
N LEU A 80 6.34 4.06 18.64
CA LEU A 80 6.65 4.89 19.79
C LEU A 80 5.67 4.69 20.95
N LYS A 81 4.38 4.47 20.65
CA LYS A 81 3.38 4.14 21.68
C LYS A 81 3.68 2.79 22.34
N TRP A 82 4.00 1.76 21.56
CA TRP A 82 4.39 0.44 22.09
C TRP A 82 5.66 0.49 22.93
N ALA A 83 6.70 1.18 22.48
CA ALA A 83 7.95 1.32 23.24
C ALA A 83 7.74 1.98 24.62
N LYS A 84 6.84 2.96 24.71
CA LYS A 84 6.48 3.59 26.00
C LYS A 84 5.74 2.62 26.92
N LEU A 85 4.83 1.80 26.39
CA LEU A 85 4.11 0.79 27.16
C LEU A 85 5.06 -0.29 27.69
N GLU A 86 5.97 -0.77 26.85
CA GLU A 86 7.00 -1.76 27.23
C GLU A 86 7.92 -1.21 28.33
N SER A 87 8.39 0.05 28.19
CA SER A 87 9.21 0.69 29.21
C SER A 87 8.46 0.87 30.54
N ALA A 88 7.19 1.27 30.51
CA ALA A 88 6.37 1.40 31.72
C ALA A 88 6.12 0.05 32.40
N ALA A 89 5.89 -1.01 31.63
CA ALA A 89 5.71 -2.37 32.15
C ALA A 89 7.01 -2.93 32.75
N ALA A 90 8.16 -2.70 32.12
CA ALA A 90 9.46 -3.15 32.62
C ALA A 90 9.86 -2.50 33.96
N LEU A 91 9.34 -1.30 34.24
CA LEU A 91 9.56 -0.59 35.49
C LEU A 91 8.61 -1.03 36.62
N GLN A 92 7.56 -1.79 36.31
CA GLN A 92 6.69 -2.37 37.33
C GLN A 92 7.27 -3.73 37.75
N PRO A 93 7.56 -3.95 39.05
CA PRO A 93 7.76 -5.31 39.54
C PRO A 93 6.48 -6.07 39.20
N VAL A 94 6.60 -7.26 38.59
CA VAL A 94 5.48 -8.19 38.48
C VAL A 94 5.02 -8.48 39.90
N THR A 95 4.01 -7.74 40.37
CA THR A 95 3.36 -8.00 41.64
C THR A 95 2.52 -9.23 41.41
N GLY A 96 3.14 -10.37 41.72
CA GLY A 96 2.54 -11.69 41.59
C GLY A 96 1.27 -11.77 42.42
N HIS A 97 0.13 -11.66 41.75
CA HIS A 97 -1.14 -12.16 42.22
C HIS A 97 -1.62 -13.33 41.35
N THR A 98 -0.75 -14.31 41.15
CA THR A 98 -1.21 -15.69 40.97
C THR A 98 -1.32 -16.33 42.35
N ALA A 99 -2.35 -15.93 43.09
CA ALA A 99 -2.90 -16.78 44.14
C ALA A 99 -3.69 -17.89 43.43
N VAL A 100 -2.98 -18.90 42.91
CA VAL A 100 -3.61 -20.16 42.54
C VAL A 100 -3.83 -20.90 43.86
N LEU A 101 -5.05 -20.77 44.39
CA LEU A 101 -5.51 -21.55 45.52
C LEU A 101 -5.44 -23.03 45.15
N VAL A 102 -4.63 -23.77 45.91
CA VAL A 102 -4.67 -25.23 45.96
C VAL A 102 -6.03 -25.64 46.51
N GLY A 103 -6.73 -26.50 45.79
CA GLY A 103 -7.92 -27.23 46.20
C GLY A 103 -7.88 -28.63 45.61
#